data_AF-A0A2G8RLS6-F1
#
_entry.id   AF-A0A2G8RLS6-F1
#
_cell.length_a   1.000
_cell.length_b   1.000
_cell.length_c   1.000
_cell.angle_alpha   90.00
_cell.angle_beta   90.00
_cell.angle_gamma   90.00
#
_symmetry.space_group_name_H-M   'P 1'
#
loop_
_entity.id
_entity.type
_entity.pdbx_description
1 polymer ?
#
loop_
_entity_poly.entity_id
_entity_poly.type
_entity_poly.pdbx_seq_one_letter_code
_entity_poly.pdbx_strand_id
1 'polypeptide(L)'
;MSRHHDQLVRLLCNNDSTFSRAKAILHTASLKTIPGSGYDLGPGATGLPAICAYIAAEQLGDDEVDEKTAQAASCLKPKVFKTTLNTVRAALAAAAAATSPNKKSSRSVSYKQLVDEAKIGRKGIVTGWMNDAERALMNNREMRRRFGSAYDAITLSVFCWVCGLMGNKKVKPPTLADKYAIPRDQFDELTDALHEVCKEVAKSVQEDIAAIKAGTYAPKPPPVAIMPVSPTKVSAATLPPPIPVPSRSVSRSPSKSALRAPSVGLTPTKTPTHKRKVAFDGPIPEEDEDEEEFDVTATPSKRRKFSSPVKPFPSSATPRASSRLADAAAAREVALPPPFAPSPAAGPSTPRRQRTTPSQPSSTHSSRSVRSRSQTGSAPTTRSRNGKQRMSTVREDQLDAVPRRRCRPVFADQQQWLKGDSRLERELKPWQDKWQELVRRAGGDVWKAAAAAATVKVAA
;
A
#
# COMPACT_ATOMS: atom_id res chain seq x y z
N MET A 1 -21.07 1.20 7.27
CA MET A 1 -21.28 -0.22 7.61
C MET A 1 -22.38 -0.33 8.65
N SER A 2 -23.26 -1.33 8.52
CA SER A 2 -24.37 -1.53 9.47
C SER A 2 -23.85 -2.07 10.79
N ARG A 3 -24.34 -1.55 11.93
CA ARG A 3 -24.01 -2.07 13.27
C ARG A 3 -24.32 -3.57 13.41
N HIS A 4 -25.29 -4.05 12.65
CA HIS A 4 -25.66 -5.47 12.59
C HIS A 4 -24.53 -6.36 12.05
N HIS A 5 -23.76 -5.87 11.07
CA HIS A 5 -22.65 -6.66 10.52
C HIS A 5 -21.53 -6.83 11.54
N ASP A 6 -21.19 -5.77 12.27
CA ASP A 6 -20.17 -5.82 13.32
C ASP A 6 -20.58 -6.76 14.46
N GLN A 7 -21.86 -6.78 14.84
CA GLN A 7 -22.38 -7.71 15.85
C GLN A 7 -22.28 -9.17 15.41
N LEU A 8 -22.63 -9.47 14.16
CA LEU A 8 -22.54 -10.84 13.63
C LEU A 8 -21.09 -11.34 13.59
N VAL A 9 -20.15 -10.51 13.13
CA VAL A 9 -18.71 -10.86 13.14
C VAL A 9 -18.21 -11.08 14.57
N ARG A 10 -18.67 -10.27 15.54
CA ARG A 10 -18.32 -10.43 16.95
C ARG A 10 -18.88 -11.69 17.59
N LEU A 11 -20.02 -12.19 17.11
CA LEU A 11 -20.60 -13.45 17.58
C LEU A 11 -19.88 -14.68 17.00
N LEU A 12 -19.24 -14.55 15.84
CA LEU A 12 -18.51 -15.63 15.18
C LEU A 12 -17.04 -15.72 15.59
N CYS A 13 -16.41 -14.57 15.86
CA CYS A 13 -15.00 -14.50 16.23
C CYS A 13 -14.88 -14.29 17.75
N ASN A 14 -14.35 -15.28 18.48
CA ASN A 14 -14.01 -15.11 19.89
C ASN A 14 -12.66 -14.39 20.05
N ASN A 15 -11.75 -14.59 19.10
CA ASN A 15 -10.44 -13.93 19.08
C ASN A 15 -10.50 -12.50 18.52
N ASP A 16 -9.92 -11.55 19.28
CA ASP A 16 -9.88 -10.13 18.92
C ASP A 16 -9.03 -9.86 17.66
N SER A 17 -8.01 -10.68 17.39
CA SER A 17 -7.17 -10.63 16.18
C SER A 17 -7.99 -10.97 14.93
N THR A 18 -8.73 -12.08 14.97
CA THR A 18 -9.61 -12.56 13.90
C THR A 18 -10.76 -11.59 13.67
N PHE A 19 -11.37 -11.06 14.74
CA PHE A 19 -12.42 -10.04 14.66
C PHE A 19 -11.91 -8.77 13.95
N SER A 20 -10.75 -8.26 14.35
CA SER A 20 -10.14 -7.06 13.76
C SER A 20 -9.82 -7.26 12.29
N ARG A 21 -9.28 -8.43 11.92
CA ARG A 21 -8.99 -8.79 10.53
C ARG A 21 -10.26 -8.95 9.70
N ALA A 22 -11.27 -9.64 10.22
CA ALA A 22 -12.57 -9.82 9.59
C ALA A 22 -13.26 -8.47 9.30
N LYS A 23 -13.16 -7.51 10.24
CA LYS A 23 -13.71 -6.16 10.06
C LYS A 23 -13.02 -5.39 8.92
N ALA A 24 -11.68 -5.48 8.83
CA ALA A 24 -10.93 -4.86 7.75
C ALA A 24 -11.26 -5.48 6.38
N ILE A 25 -11.37 -6.81 6.32
CA ILE A 25 -11.78 -7.55 5.13
C ILE A 25 -13.21 -7.16 4.73
N LEU A 26 -14.14 -7.10 5.69
CA LEU A 26 -15.53 -6.72 5.46
C LEU A 26 -15.65 -5.31 4.87
N HIS A 27 -14.91 -4.34 5.40
CA HIS A 27 -14.89 -2.99 4.85
C HIS A 27 -14.46 -2.99 3.38
N THR A 28 -13.37 -3.70 3.10
CA THR A 28 -12.80 -3.79 1.74
C THR A 28 -13.74 -4.51 0.78
N ALA A 29 -14.28 -5.65 1.19
CA ALA A 29 -15.23 -6.44 0.42
C ALA A 29 -16.50 -5.64 0.15
N SER A 30 -17.06 -4.96 1.16
CA SER A 30 -18.30 -4.17 1.00
C SER A 30 -18.20 -3.06 -0.05
N LEU A 31 -17.01 -2.46 -0.23
CA LEU A 31 -16.76 -1.46 -1.27
C LEU A 31 -16.56 -2.08 -2.66
N LYS A 32 -16.02 -3.30 -2.71
CA LYS A 32 -15.65 -3.98 -3.94
C LYS A 32 -16.74 -4.87 -4.51
N THR A 33 -17.75 -5.17 -3.71
CA THR A 33 -18.89 -6.01 -4.10
C THR A 33 -20.19 -5.21 -4.21
N ILE A 34 -20.11 -3.89 -4.36
CA ILE A 34 -21.27 -3.03 -4.65
C ILE A 34 -21.84 -3.40 -6.02
N PRO A 35 -23.18 -3.37 -6.23
CA PRO A 35 -23.77 -3.56 -7.56
C PRO A 35 -23.09 -2.68 -8.62
N GLY A 36 -22.68 -3.29 -9.74
CA GLY A 36 -21.94 -2.63 -10.83
C GLY A 36 -20.41 -2.70 -10.74
N SER A 37 -19.84 -3.22 -9.64
CA SER A 37 -18.38 -3.42 -9.48
C SER A 37 -17.79 -4.55 -10.34
N GLY A 38 -18.64 -5.39 -10.94
CA GLY A 38 -18.25 -6.66 -11.55
C GLY A 38 -18.17 -7.84 -10.57
N TYR A 39 -18.28 -7.58 -9.26
CA TYR A 39 -18.28 -8.59 -8.19
C TYR A 39 -19.56 -8.54 -7.35
N ASP A 40 -20.71 -8.38 -8.01
CA ASP A 40 -22.00 -8.33 -7.33
C ASP A 40 -22.32 -9.70 -6.68
N LEU A 41 -22.78 -9.66 -5.42
CA LEU A 41 -23.11 -10.85 -4.64
C LEU A 41 -24.57 -11.27 -4.81
N GLY A 42 -25.44 -10.40 -5.32
CA GLY A 42 -26.88 -10.63 -5.47
C GLY A 42 -27.51 -11.18 -4.17
N PRO A 43 -28.14 -12.37 -4.19
CA PRO A 43 -28.78 -12.95 -2.99
C PRO A 43 -27.77 -13.33 -1.90
N GLY A 44 -26.47 -13.41 -2.21
CA GLY A 44 -25.42 -13.72 -1.24
C GLY A 44 -24.98 -12.54 -0.38
N ALA A 45 -25.46 -11.33 -0.64
CA ALA A 45 -25.03 -10.12 0.07
C ALA A 45 -25.31 -10.16 1.58
N THR A 46 -26.37 -10.86 2.01
CA THR A 46 -26.74 -11.03 3.42
C THR A 46 -25.70 -11.84 4.22
N GLY A 47 -25.03 -12.78 3.55
CA GLY A 47 -24.01 -13.65 4.15
C GLY A 47 -22.60 -13.07 4.21
N LEU A 48 -22.39 -11.85 3.67
CA LEU A 48 -21.07 -11.25 3.55
C LEU A 48 -20.29 -11.17 4.88
N PRO A 49 -20.88 -10.75 6.02
CA PRO A 49 -20.14 -10.68 7.29
C PRO A 49 -19.59 -12.04 7.75
N ALA A 50 -20.37 -13.11 7.61
CA ALA A 50 -19.96 -14.47 8.00
C ALA A 50 -18.85 -15.01 7.08
N ILE A 51 -18.93 -14.73 5.77
CA ILE A 51 -17.88 -15.09 4.81
C ILE A 51 -16.58 -14.33 5.10
N CYS A 52 -16.65 -13.05 5.45
CA CYS A 52 -15.45 -12.27 5.83
C CYS A 52 -14.81 -12.78 7.12
N ALA A 53 -15.60 -13.25 8.10
CA ALA A 53 -15.09 -13.89 9.32
C ALA A 53 -14.34 -15.19 9.00
N TYR A 54 -14.92 -16.05 8.14
CA TYR A 54 -14.28 -17.28 7.68
C TYR A 54 -12.93 -17.03 6.98
N ILE A 55 -12.88 -16.07 6.04
CA ILE A 55 -11.63 -15.73 5.33
C ILE A 55 -10.57 -15.18 6.30
N ALA A 56 -10.97 -14.44 7.33
CA ALA A 56 -10.05 -13.93 8.33
C ALA A 56 -9.42 -15.06 9.16
N ALA A 57 -10.24 -16.02 9.60
CA ALA A 57 -9.78 -17.19 10.34
C ALA A 57 -8.80 -18.04 9.50
N GLU A 58 -9.14 -18.31 8.23
CA GLU A 58 -8.27 -19.04 7.29
C GLU A 58 -6.92 -18.34 7.06
N GLN A 59 -6.88 -17.00 7.02
CA GLN A 59 -5.63 -16.24 6.86
C GLN A 59 -4.73 -16.25 8.09
N LEU A 60 -5.31 -16.35 9.28
CA LEU A 60 -4.58 -16.38 10.55
C LEU A 60 -4.24 -17.81 10.98
N GLY A 61 -4.85 -18.83 10.36
CA GLY A 61 -4.72 -20.23 10.76
C GLY A 61 -5.53 -20.55 12.02
N ASP A 62 -6.62 -19.83 12.24
CA ASP A 62 -7.53 -20.06 13.36
C ASP A 62 -8.61 -21.08 12.95
N ASP A 63 -8.78 -22.16 13.71
CA ASP A 63 -9.78 -23.21 13.45
C ASP A 63 -11.14 -22.93 14.10
N GLU A 64 -11.35 -21.74 14.69
CA GLU A 64 -12.61 -21.42 15.41
C GLU A 64 -13.82 -21.26 14.47
N VAL A 65 -13.59 -20.82 13.24
CA VAL A 65 -14.65 -20.52 12.27
C VAL A 65 -14.57 -21.48 11.11
N ASP A 66 -15.21 -22.64 11.27
CA ASP A 66 -15.38 -23.61 10.19
C ASP A 66 -16.29 -23.11 9.06
N GLU A 67 -16.10 -23.67 7.85
CA GLU A 67 -16.97 -23.38 6.69
C GLU A 67 -18.45 -23.64 7.01
N LYS A 68 -18.74 -24.73 7.74
CA LYS A 68 -20.11 -25.10 8.15
C LYS A 68 -20.73 -24.08 9.10
N THR A 69 -19.97 -23.59 10.07
CA THR A 69 -20.41 -22.59 11.05
C THR A 69 -20.66 -21.25 10.38
N ALA A 70 -19.74 -20.81 9.52
CA ALA A 70 -19.91 -19.60 8.72
C ALA A 70 -21.11 -19.70 7.77
N GLN A 71 -21.32 -20.86 7.15
CA GLN A 71 -22.47 -21.11 6.29
C GLN A 71 -23.79 -21.02 7.07
N ALA A 72 -23.88 -21.67 8.24
CA ALA A 72 -25.07 -21.62 9.09
C ALA A 72 -25.38 -20.17 9.53
N ALA A 73 -24.38 -19.40 9.95
CA ALA A 73 -24.55 -18.01 10.36
C ALA A 73 -24.87 -17.05 9.21
N SER A 74 -24.46 -17.38 7.98
CA SER A 74 -24.80 -16.62 6.78
C SER A 74 -26.26 -16.79 6.35
N CYS A 75 -26.95 -17.83 6.86
CA CYS A 75 -28.28 -18.26 6.42
C CYS A 75 -28.38 -18.52 4.90
N LEU A 76 -27.26 -18.84 4.24
CA LEU A 76 -27.21 -19.14 2.81
C LEU A 76 -27.25 -20.64 2.54
N LYS A 77 -27.85 -21.03 1.41
CA LYS A 77 -27.74 -22.40 0.90
C LYS A 77 -26.26 -22.71 0.57
N PRO A 78 -25.78 -23.96 0.75
CA PRO A 78 -24.36 -24.29 0.58
C PRO A 78 -23.79 -23.87 -0.79
N LYS A 79 -24.59 -24.05 -1.85
CA LYS A 79 -24.21 -23.66 -3.22
C LYS A 79 -24.06 -22.14 -3.38
N VAL A 80 -24.96 -21.36 -2.77
CA VAL A 80 -24.89 -19.88 -2.83
C VAL A 80 -23.70 -19.41 -2.00
N PHE A 81 -23.51 -19.96 -0.80
CA PHE A 81 -22.38 -19.64 0.07
C PHE A 81 -21.03 -19.81 -0.63
N LYS A 82 -20.78 -20.97 -1.25
CA LYS A 82 -19.51 -21.25 -1.97
C LYS A 82 -19.28 -20.29 -3.13
N THR A 83 -20.32 -19.99 -3.91
CA THR A 83 -20.23 -19.01 -5.01
C THR A 83 -19.91 -17.62 -4.47
N THR A 84 -20.63 -17.15 -3.44
CA THR A 84 -20.39 -15.85 -2.80
C THR A 84 -18.98 -15.77 -2.21
N LEU A 85 -18.50 -16.83 -1.55
CA LEU A 85 -17.14 -16.92 -1.02
C LEU A 85 -16.09 -16.77 -2.12
N ASN A 86 -16.25 -17.46 -3.25
CA ASN A 86 -15.35 -17.33 -4.39
C ASN A 86 -15.37 -15.92 -4.99
N THR A 87 -16.56 -15.31 -5.13
CA THR A 87 -16.69 -13.92 -5.59
C THR A 87 -16.01 -12.93 -4.65
N VAL A 88 -16.18 -13.09 -3.33
CA VAL A 88 -15.52 -12.24 -2.33
C VAL A 88 -14.00 -12.42 -2.36
N ARG A 89 -13.49 -13.65 -2.49
CA ARG A 89 -12.05 -13.91 -2.66
C ARG A 89 -11.50 -13.22 -3.92
N ALA A 90 -12.20 -13.33 -5.05
CA ALA A 90 -11.82 -12.67 -6.29
C ALA A 90 -11.86 -11.13 -6.16
N ALA A 91 -12.88 -10.59 -5.50
CA ALA A 91 -13.01 -9.16 -5.24
C ALA A 91 -11.87 -8.64 -4.34
N LEU A 92 -11.51 -9.38 -3.29
CA LEU A 92 -10.39 -9.04 -2.40
C LEU A 92 -9.04 -9.17 -3.11
N ALA A 93 -8.85 -10.16 -3.99
CA ALA A 93 -7.64 -10.28 -4.81
C ALA A 93 -7.50 -9.11 -5.79
N ALA A 94 -8.60 -8.71 -6.44
CA ALA A 94 -8.64 -7.53 -7.31
C ALA A 94 -8.43 -6.24 -6.50
N ALA A 95 -8.95 -6.16 -5.27
CA ALA A 95 -8.71 -5.05 -4.36
C ALA A 95 -7.24 -4.98 -3.94
N ALA A 96 -6.63 -6.10 -3.56
CA ALA A 96 -5.20 -6.17 -3.25
C ALA A 96 -4.34 -5.81 -4.47
N ALA A 97 -4.77 -6.17 -5.68
CA ALA A 97 -4.11 -5.78 -6.92
C ALA A 97 -4.28 -4.27 -7.23
N ALA A 98 -5.38 -3.64 -6.84
CA ALA A 98 -5.67 -2.22 -7.07
C ALA A 98 -5.12 -1.30 -5.97
N THR A 99 -5.25 -1.70 -4.70
CA THR A 99 -4.68 -1.05 -3.51
C THR A 99 -3.20 -1.35 -3.36
N SER A 100 -2.67 -2.27 -4.15
CA SER A 100 -1.31 -2.18 -4.62
C SER A 100 -1.31 -1.37 -5.92
N PRO A 101 -1.44 -0.02 -5.88
CA PRO A 101 -1.21 0.81 -7.08
C PRO A 101 0.19 0.58 -7.66
N ASN A 102 1.02 -0.14 -6.91
CA ASN A 102 2.40 -0.45 -7.15
C ASN A 102 2.71 -1.94 -7.05
N LYS A 103 1.93 -2.86 -7.62
CA LYS A 103 2.53 -4.20 -7.88
C LYS A 103 3.68 -4.10 -8.91
N LYS A 104 3.81 -2.95 -9.60
CA LYS A 104 5.02 -2.52 -10.31
C LYS A 104 6.03 -1.68 -9.49
N SER A 105 5.64 -0.92 -8.46
CA SER A 105 6.58 -0.07 -7.68
C SER A 105 6.81 -0.47 -6.20
N SER A 106 6.18 -1.53 -5.69
CA SER A 106 6.38 -2.02 -4.31
C SER A 106 7.21 -3.30 -4.26
N ARG A 107 7.63 -3.83 -5.42
CA ARG A 107 8.90 -4.55 -5.43
C ARG A 107 9.95 -3.49 -5.21
N SER A 108 10.31 -3.28 -3.95
CA SER A 108 11.52 -2.57 -3.56
C SER A 108 12.61 -2.97 -4.53
N VAL A 109 13.05 -2.02 -5.34
CA VAL A 109 13.97 -2.34 -6.42
C VAL A 109 15.25 -2.85 -5.76
N SER A 110 15.65 -4.08 -6.07
CA SER A 110 16.89 -4.63 -5.52
C SER A 110 18.03 -4.45 -6.50
N TYR A 111 19.20 -4.03 -6.03
CA TYR A 111 20.41 -3.96 -6.87
C TYR A 111 20.70 -5.27 -7.60
N LYS A 112 20.43 -6.42 -6.97
CA LYS A 112 20.61 -7.75 -7.60
C LYS A 112 19.75 -7.88 -8.86
N GLN A 113 18.48 -7.46 -8.77
CA GLN A 113 17.54 -7.50 -9.89
C GLN A 113 17.98 -6.55 -11.01
N LEU A 114 18.43 -5.33 -10.69
CA LEU A 114 18.90 -4.36 -11.68
C LEU A 114 20.16 -4.83 -12.40
N VAL A 115 21.12 -5.38 -11.65
CA VAL A 115 22.37 -5.95 -12.18
C VAL A 115 22.10 -7.15 -13.09
N ASP A 116 21.14 -8.01 -12.72
CA ASP A 116 20.70 -9.14 -13.53
C ASP A 116 20.01 -8.68 -14.82
N GLU A 117 19.10 -7.70 -14.73
CA GLU A 117 18.37 -7.15 -15.87
C GLU A 117 19.31 -6.47 -16.87
N ALA A 118 20.30 -5.71 -16.38
CA ALA A 118 21.30 -5.05 -17.22
C ALA A 118 22.43 -5.97 -17.70
N LYS A 119 22.42 -7.26 -17.30
CA LYS A 119 23.43 -8.27 -17.65
C LYS A 119 24.86 -7.81 -17.32
N ILE A 120 25.04 -7.15 -16.17
CA ILE A 120 26.35 -6.64 -15.75
C ILE A 120 27.19 -7.79 -15.19
N GLY A 121 28.44 -7.90 -15.65
CA GLY A 121 29.40 -8.88 -15.14
C GLY A 121 29.86 -8.57 -13.71
N ARG A 122 30.44 -9.56 -13.01
CA ARG A 122 30.99 -9.40 -11.65
C ARG A 122 29.98 -8.85 -10.64
N LYS A 123 28.76 -9.41 -10.68
CA LYS A 123 27.58 -8.97 -9.92
C LYS A 123 27.88 -8.64 -8.46
N GLY A 124 28.62 -9.49 -7.75
CA GLY A 124 28.96 -9.30 -6.34
C GLY A 124 29.74 -8.01 -6.06
N ILE A 125 30.77 -7.72 -6.85
CA ILE A 125 31.60 -6.52 -6.70
C ILE A 125 30.76 -5.26 -7.00
N VAL A 126 30.03 -5.29 -8.12
CA VAL A 126 29.18 -4.17 -8.54
C VAL A 126 28.08 -3.86 -7.52
N THR A 127 27.44 -4.89 -6.98
CA THR A 127 26.47 -4.69 -5.88
C THR A 127 27.12 -4.14 -4.62
N GLY A 128 28.39 -4.49 -4.36
CA GLY A 128 29.17 -3.91 -3.26
C GLY A 128 29.34 -2.40 -3.42
N TRP A 129 29.80 -1.96 -4.59
CA TRP A 129 29.93 -0.53 -4.91
C TRP A 129 28.62 0.24 -4.77
N MET A 130 27.50 -0.35 -5.21
CA MET A 130 26.16 0.26 -5.07
C MET A 130 25.77 0.41 -3.59
N ASN A 131 25.95 -0.64 -2.79
CA ASN A 131 25.66 -0.58 -1.35
C ASN A 131 26.56 0.43 -0.61
N ASP A 132 27.83 0.54 -1.00
CA ASP A 132 28.77 1.50 -0.41
C ASP A 132 28.39 2.95 -0.76
N ALA A 133 27.98 3.20 -2.01
CA ALA A 133 27.47 4.50 -2.45
C ALA A 133 26.16 4.87 -1.74
N GLU A 134 25.21 3.94 -1.66
CA GLU A 134 23.95 4.15 -0.94
C GLU A 134 24.21 4.46 0.55
N ARG A 135 25.10 3.71 1.18
CA ARG A 135 25.48 3.92 2.59
C ARG A 135 26.15 5.28 2.79
N ALA A 136 27.07 5.67 1.92
CA ALA A 136 27.71 6.98 1.96
C ALA A 136 26.69 8.11 1.82
N LEU A 137 25.76 8.00 0.86
CA LEU A 137 24.68 8.95 0.67
C LEU A 137 23.77 9.03 1.90
N MET A 138 23.38 7.89 2.47
CA MET A 138 22.47 7.79 3.62
C MET A 138 23.09 8.18 4.96
N ASN A 139 24.41 8.17 5.06
CA ASN A 139 25.14 8.70 6.21
C ASN A 139 25.05 10.23 6.29
N ASN A 140 24.82 10.91 5.15
CA ASN A 140 24.54 12.34 5.15
C ASN A 140 23.12 12.62 5.67
N ARG A 141 23.03 13.35 6.79
CA ARG A 141 21.74 13.69 7.44
C ARG A 141 20.80 14.49 6.54
N GLU A 142 21.34 15.35 5.68
CA GLU A 142 20.54 16.17 4.78
C GLU A 142 19.88 15.32 3.71
N MET A 143 20.65 14.43 3.07
CA MET A 143 20.13 13.51 2.06
C MET A 143 19.09 12.56 2.64
N ARG A 144 19.33 12.05 3.85
CA ARG A 144 18.33 11.21 4.55
C ARG A 144 17.02 11.95 4.82
N ARG A 145 17.07 13.24 5.16
CA ARG A 145 15.87 14.05 5.38
C ARG A 145 15.11 14.34 4.08
N ARG A 146 15.84 14.63 3.00
CA ARG A 146 15.24 14.98 1.69
C ARG A 146 14.65 13.76 0.98
N PHE A 147 15.36 12.63 1.00
CA PHE A 147 15.04 11.47 0.17
C PHE A 147 14.64 10.22 0.94
N GLY A 148 14.55 10.26 2.28
CA GLY A 148 14.28 9.07 3.10
C GLY A 148 12.98 8.32 2.80
N SER A 149 11.99 8.98 2.18
CA SER A 149 10.74 8.36 1.74
C SER A 149 10.81 7.74 0.34
N ALA A 150 11.84 8.05 -0.45
CA ALA A 150 11.95 7.71 -1.88
C ALA A 150 13.04 6.67 -2.14
N TYR A 151 13.02 5.56 -1.40
CA TYR A 151 14.08 4.54 -1.42
C TYR A 151 14.36 3.95 -2.82
N ASP A 152 13.32 3.74 -3.63
CA ASP A 152 13.48 3.24 -4.99
C ASP A 152 14.19 4.25 -5.90
N ALA A 153 13.93 5.55 -5.72
CA ALA A 153 14.61 6.61 -6.47
C ALA A 153 16.11 6.62 -6.15
N ILE A 154 16.46 6.52 -4.87
CA ILE A 154 17.87 6.41 -4.44
C ILE A 154 18.53 5.17 -5.05
N THR A 155 17.87 4.01 -4.97
CA THR A 155 18.40 2.76 -5.52
C THR A 155 18.69 2.90 -7.01
N LEU A 156 17.75 3.46 -7.78
CA LEU A 156 17.89 3.62 -9.22
C LEU A 156 18.91 4.69 -9.61
N SER A 157 18.97 5.82 -8.91
CA SER A 157 19.99 6.85 -9.12
C SER A 157 21.40 6.30 -8.83
N VAL A 158 21.59 5.59 -7.71
CA VAL A 158 22.88 4.94 -7.38
C VAL A 158 23.25 3.92 -8.46
N PHE A 159 22.30 3.10 -8.91
CA PHE A 159 22.54 2.11 -9.96
C PHE A 159 23.01 2.76 -11.27
N CYS A 160 22.29 3.77 -11.75
CA CYS A 160 22.64 4.52 -12.97
C CYS A 160 23.99 5.23 -12.83
N TRP A 161 24.26 5.84 -11.67
CA TRP A 161 25.51 6.51 -11.38
C TRP A 161 26.72 5.56 -11.41
N VAL A 162 26.64 4.41 -10.73
CA VAL A 162 27.69 3.38 -10.78
C VAL A 162 27.88 2.84 -12.20
N CYS A 163 26.80 2.62 -12.95
CA CYS A 163 26.90 2.20 -14.36
C CYS A 163 27.59 3.26 -15.24
N GLY A 164 27.35 4.55 -14.96
CA GLY A 164 28.03 5.68 -15.60
C GLY A 164 29.54 5.66 -15.33
N LEU A 165 29.95 5.44 -14.07
CA LEU A 165 31.37 5.30 -13.70
C LEU A 165 32.06 4.12 -14.39
N MET A 166 31.33 3.02 -14.62
CA MET A 166 31.83 1.86 -15.37
C MET A 166 31.92 2.10 -16.89
N GLY A 167 31.37 3.21 -17.40
CA GLY A 167 31.27 3.48 -18.84
C GLY A 167 30.25 2.58 -19.55
N ASN A 168 29.28 2.00 -18.82
CA ASN A 168 28.30 1.09 -19.41
C ASN A 168 27.18 1.87 -20.11
N LYS A 169 27.29 2.04 -21.43
CA LYS A 169 26.31 2.75 -22.27
C LYS A 169 24.97 2.01 -22.45
N LYS A 170 24.86 0.75 -22.03
CA LYS A 170 23.62 -0.06 -22.20
C LYS A 170 22.49 0.42 -21.30
N VAL A 171 22.83 1.04 -20.17
CA VAL A 171 21.87 1.53 -19.19
C VAL A 171 21.56 2.99 -19.55
N LYS A 172 20.35 3.25 -20.04
CA LYS A 172 19.87 4.61 -20.30
C LYS A 172 19.09 5.13 -19.08
N PRO A 173 19.63 6.09 -18.31
CA PRO A 173 18.95 6.64 -17.13
C PRO A 173 17.50 7.07 -17.34
N PRO A 174 17.12 7.80 -18.43
CA PRO A 174 15.74 8.28 -18.59
C PRO A 174 14.75 7.11 -18.75
N THR A 175 15.13 6.08 -19.52
CA THR A 175 14.25 4.93 -19.74
C THR A 175 13.97 4.13 -18.45
N LEU A 176 14.94 4.11 -17.52
CA LEU A 176 14.78 3.47 -16.22
C LEU A 176 13.92 4.33 -15.28
N ALA A 177 14.16 5.65 -15.24
CA ALA A 177 13.35 6.57 -14.43
C ALA A 177 11.87 6.49 -14.82
N ASP A 178 11.57 6.50 -16.12
CA ASP A 178 10.20 6.37 -16.64
C ASP A 178 9.57 5.02 -16.28
N LYS A 179 10.34 3.93 -16.38
CA LYS A 179 9.87 2.57 -16.05
C LYS A 179 9.41 2.44 -14.60
N TYR A 180 10.06 3.15 -13.68
CA TYR A 180 9.76 3.11 -12.25
C TYR A 180 8.96 4.33 -11.77
N ALA A 181 8.50 5.18 -12.69
CA ALA A 181 7.71 6.39 -12.41
C ALA A 181 8.40 7.34 -11.41
N ILE A 182 9.73 7.48 -11.51
CA ILE A 182 10.50 8.43 -10.70
C ILE A 182 10.45 9.80 -11.39
N PRO A 183 10.07 10.88 -10.68
CA PRO A 183 10.16 12.23 -11.22
C PRO A 183 11.57 12.56 -11.67
N ARG A 184 11.71 13.10 -12.89
CA ARG A 184 13.02 13.42 -13.49
C ARG A 184 13.81 14.41 -12.63
N ASP A 185 13.16 15.45 -12.12
CA ASP A 185 13.78 16.44 -11.23
C ASP A 185 14.39 15.78 -9.98
N GLN A 186 13.66 14.82 -9.37
CA GLN A 186 14.15 14.08 -8.21
C GLN A 186 15.35 13.19 -8.56
N PHE A 187 15.34 12.57 -9.74
CA PHE A 187 16.44 11.73 -10.21
C PHE A 187 17.71 12.55 -10.48
N ASP A 188 17.56 13.72 -11.09
CA ASP A 188 18.67 14.63 -11.39
C ASP A 188 19.25 15.21 -10.08
N GLU A 189 18.42 15.67 -9.15
CA GLU A 189 18.84 16.12 -7.82
C GLU A 189 19.61 15.03 -7.04
N LEU A 190 19.14 13.78 -7.08
CA LEU A 190 19.82 12.64 -6.46
C LEU A 190 21.17 12.36 -7.11
N THR A 191 21.27 12.52 -8.43
CA THR A 191 22.51 12.29 -9.19
C THR A 191 23.54 13.36 -8.86
N ASP A 192 23.14 14.64 -8.78
CA ASP A 192 24.00 15.74 -8.33
C ASP A 192 24.47 15.53 -6.89
N ALA A 193 23.57 15.12 -6.00
CA ALA A 193 23.90 14.77 -4.63
C ALA A 193 24.91 13.61 -4.53
N LEU A 194 24.80 12.59 -5.40
CA LEU A 194 25.76 11.49 -5.48
C LEU A 194 27.15 11.99 -5.92
N HIS A 195 27.22 12.88 -6.92
CA HIS A 195 28.48 13.48 -7.36
C HIS A 195 29.14 14.32 -6.25
N GLU A 196 28.36 14.99 -5.41
CA GLU A 196 28.90 15.80 -4.31
C GLU A 196 29.31 14.95 -3.08
N VAL A 197 28.45 14.06 -2.62
CA VAL A 197 28.63 13.31 -1.36
C VAL A 197 29.51 12.07 -1.55
N CYS A 198 29.45 11.41 -2.70
CA CYS A 198 30.10 10.11 -2.92
C CYS A 198 31.44 10.22 -3.68
N LYS A 199 32.15 11.36 -3.62
CA LYS A 199 33.44 11.57 -4.30
C LYS A 199 34.49 10.52 -3.92
N GLU A 200 34.57 10.15 -2.65
CA GLU A 200 35.51 9.13 -2.17
C GLU A 200 35.15 7.74 -2.68
N VAL A 201 33.86 7.39 -2.66
CA VAL A 201 33.36 6.13 -3.21
C VAL A 201 33.63 6.08 -4.72
N ALA A 202 33.42 7.18 -5.45
CA ALA A 202 33.69 7.27 -6.87
C ALA A 202 35.17 6.97 -7.20
N LYS A 203 36.10 7.55 -6.44
CA LYS A 203 37.55 7.27 -6.57
C LYS A 203 37.85 5.80 -6.32
N SER A 204 37.34 5.23 -5.22
CA SER A 204 37.54 3.80 -4.91
C SER A 204 36.97 2.89 -5.99
N VAL A 205 35.80 3.21 -6.55
CA VAL A 205 35.19 2.45 -7.65
C VAL A 205 36.05 2.55 -8.93
N GLN A 206 36.55 3.73 -9.26
CA GLN A 206 37.43 3.92 -10.42
C GLN A 206 38.77 3.18 -10.28
N GLU A 207 39.36 3.20 -9.09
CA GLU A 207 40.57 2.43 -8.77
C GLU A 207 40.32 0.92 -8.89
N ASP A 208 39.21 0.42 -8.35
CA ASP A 208 38.83 -0.99 -8.50
C ASP A 208 38.61 -1.34 -9.98
N ILE A 209 37.94 -0.48 -10.76
CA ILE A 209 37.75 -0.67 -12.21
C ILE A 209 39.10 -0.70 -12.94
N ALA A 210 40.05 0.16 -12.58
CA ALA A 210 41.38 0.19 -13.16
C ALA A 210 42.16 -1.09 -12.82
N ALA A 211 42.13 -1.55 -11.57
CA ALA A 211 42.73 -2.81 -11.14
C ALA A 211 42.10 -4.02 -11.83
N ILE A 212 40.78 -3.99 -12.02
CA ILE A 212 40.02 -5.01 -12.76
C ILE A 212 40.47 -5.08 -14.22
N LYS A 213 40.66 -3.93 -14.88
CA LYS A 213 41.16 -3.84 -16.26
C LYS A 213 42.62 -4.29 -16.38
N ALA A 214 43.44 -3.98 -15.38
CA ALA A 214 44.83 -4.42 -15.30
C ALA A 214 44.98 -5.91 -14.92
N GLY A 215 43.90 -6.59 -14.53
CA GLY A 215 43.94 -7.98 -14.07
C GLY A 215 44.56 -8.16 -12.67
N THR A 216 44.83 -7.07 -11.95
CA THR A 216 45.48 -7.05 -10.63
C THR A 216 44.47 -6.96 -9.48
N TYR A 217 43.17 -7.05 -9.77
CA TYR A 217 42.13 -6.92 -8.76
C TYR A 217 42.20 -8.05 -7.72
N ALA A 218 42.65 -7.72 -6.52
CA ALA A 218 42.48 -8.53 -5.33
C ALA A 218 41.16 -8.12 -4.66
N PRO A 219 40.21 -9.05 -4.42
CA PRO A 219 38.97 -8.72 -3.75
C PRO A 219 39.27 -8.13 -2.38
N LYS A 220 38.81 -6.89 -2.16
CA LYS A 220 38.94 -6.22 -0.87
C LYS A 220 38.30 -7.13 0.19
N PRO A 221 39.05 -7.54 1.23
CA PRO A 221 38.45 -8.34 2.29
C PRO A 221 37.26 -7.57 2.86
N PRO A 222 36.12 -8.23 3.13
CA PRO A 222 34.98 -7.57 3.73
C PRO A 222 35.48 -6.82 4.96
N PRO A 223 35.06 -5.56 5.19
CA PRO A 223 35.50 -4.80 6.35
C PRO A 223 35.18 -5.66 7.57
N VAL A 224 36.23 -6.24 8.16
CA VAL A 224 36.12 -7.04 9.36
C VAL A 224 35.52 -6.06 10.35
N ALA A 225 34.26 -6.28 10.72
CA ALA A 225 33.56 -5.42 11.65
C ALA A 225 34.47 -5.34 12.87
N ILE A 226 35.11 -4.19 13.05
CA ILE A 226 35.99 -3.94 14.17
C ILE A 226 35.04 -3.96 15.36
N MET A 227 34.88 -5.14 15.96
CA MET A 227 34.18 -5.27 17.22
C MET A 227 34.89 -4.28 18.14
N PRO A 228 34.17 -3.32 18.75
CA PRO A 228 34.79 -2.35 19.63
C PRO A 228 35.39 -3.12 20.79
N VAL A 229 36.70 -3.36 20.71
CA VAL A 229 37.47 -3.96 21.79
C VAL A 229 37.33 -2.97 22.94
N SER A 230 36.64 -3.39 23.99
CA SER A 230 36.43 -2.58 25.18
C SER A 230 37.79 -2.04 25.67
N PRO A 231 37.93 -0.75 25.98
CA PRO A 231 39.18 -0.22 26.49
C PRO A 231 39.41 -0.77 27.90
N THR A 232 40.17 -1.85 28.00
CA THR A 232 40.67 -2.35 29.28
C THR A 232 41.65 -1.33 29.83
N LYS A 233 41.18 -0.59 30.83
CA LYS A 233 41.95 0.31 31.70
C LYS A 233 43.25 -0.37 32.14
N VAL A 234 44.38 0.16 31.68
CA VAL A 234 45.70 -0.18 32.21
C VAL A 234 45.90 0.69 33.45
N SER A 235 45.95 0.07 34.63
CA SER A 235 46.48 0.68 35.85
C SER A 235 47.88 0.13 36.07
N ALA A 236 48.83 1.06 36.20
CA ALA A 236 50.21 0.80 36.52
C ALA A 236 50.37 0.43 38.00
N ALA A 237 51.16 -0.61 38.29
CA ALA A 237 52.12 -0.66 39.41
C ALA A 237 52.74 -2.06 39.56
N THR A 238 54.08 -2.10 39.42
CA THR A 238 55.00 -2.82 40.31
C THR A 238 55.21 -4.34 40.17
N LEU A 239 56.45 -4.69 39.75
CA LEU A 239 57.18 -5.98 39.82
C LEU A 239 57.31 -6.53 41.27
N PRO A 240 57.61 -7.84 41.57
CA PRO A 240 58.70 -8.69 41.03
C PRO A 240 58.35 -10.23 40.94
N PRO A 241 59.31 -11.20 40.98
CA PRO A 241 60.24 -11.72 39.95
C PRO A 241 59.92 -13.21 39.55
N PRO A 242 60.78 -13.95 38.78
CA PRO A 242 60.36 -14.98 37.83
C PRO A 242 60.36 -16.44 38.34
N ILE A 243 59.50 -17.28 37.76
CA ILE A 243 59.60 -18.75 37.82
C ILE A 243 59.65 -19.29 36.38
N PRO A 244 60.65 -20.11 36.01
CA PRO A 244 60.79 -20.67 34.67
C PRO A 244 60.09 -22.04 34.53
N VAL A 245 59.98 -22.49 33.27
CA VAL A 245 59.69 -23.85 32.72
C VAL A 245 58.22 -24.23 32.42
N PRO A 246 57.95 -25.17 31.47
CA PRO A 246 58.47 -25.25 30.10
C PRO A 246 57.40 -25.61 29.03
N SER A 247 57.76 -25.38 27.77
CA SER A 247 57.41 -26.14 26.55
C SER A 247 56.13 -27.02 26.50
N ARG A 248 55.25 -26.70 25.55
CA ARG A 248 54.44 -27.60 24.69
C ARG A 248 53.47 -26.70 23.92
N SER A 249 53.08 -26.90 22.67
CA SER A 249 53.55 -27.73 21.55
C SER A 249 52.61 -27.34 20.41
N VAL A 250 53.15 -27.11 19.22
CA VAL A 250 52.41 -26.85 17.98
C VAL A 250 51.37 -27.94 17.72
N SER A 251 50.10 -27.58 17.56
CA SER A 251 49.08 -28.46 16.96
C SER A 251 48.46 -27.80 15.74
N ARG A 252 49.17 -27.91 14.61
CA ARG A 252 48.60 -27.85 13.27
C ARG A 252 47.58 -28.99 13.14
N SER A 253 46.34 -28.66 12.83
CA SER A 253 45.37 -29.64 12.30
C SER A 253 45.06 -29.31 10.85
N PRO A 254 45.36 -30.23 9.90
CA PRO A 254 44.92 -30.12 8.50
C PRO A 254 43.70 -31.02 8.28
N SER A 255 42.52 -30.43 8.05
CA SER A 255 41.35 -31.20 7.59
C SER A 255 41.34 -31.28 6.07
N LYS A 256 42.03 -32.29 5.54
CA LYS A 256 41.76 -32.91 4.22
C LYS A 256 40.88 -34.13 4.46
N SER A 257 39.70 -34.17 3.85
CA SER A 257 39.00 -35.43 3.58
C SER A 257 38.75 -35.51 2.09
N ALA A 258 39.48 -36.44 1.47
CA ALA A 258 39.27 -36.94 0.13
C ALA A 258 39.03 -38.44 0.28
N LEU A 259 37.81 -38.89 0.01
CA LEU A 259 37.55 -40.27 -0.38
C LEU A 259 36.66 -40.28 -1.62
N ARG A 260 37.07 -41.16 -2.52
CA ARG A 260 36.79 -41.21 -3.94
C ARG A 260 36.12 -42.57 -4.21
N ALA A 261 35.06 -42.55 -5.03
CA ALA A 261 34.58 -43.61 -5.94
C ALA A 261 33.91 -44.87 -5.31
N PRO A 262 33.14 -45.71 -6.09
CA PRO A 262 33.02 -45.74 -7.55
C PRO A 262 31.58 -45.89 -8.15
N SER A 263 31.62 -45.98 -9.47
CA SER A 263 30.68 -45.93 -10.59
C SER A 263 29.73 -47.12 -10.84
N VAL A 264 28.84 -46.92 -11.85
CA VAL A 264 28.14 -47.91 -12.71
C VAL A 264 26.85 -48.48 -12.10
N GLY A 265 25.69 -48.52 -12.75
CA GLY A 265 25.23 -48.23 -14.11
C GLY A 265 23.82 -48.81 -14.30
N LEU A 266 23.25 -48.64 -15.50
CA LEU A 266 22.02 -49.24 -16.06
C LEU A 266 20.72 -48.42 -15.99
N THR A 267 20.47 -47.75 -17.13
CA THR A 267 19.18 -47.47 -17.79
C THR A 267 18.46 -48.80 -18.16
N PRO A 268 17.30 -48.88 -18.87
CA PRO A 268 16.43 -47.87 -19.51
C PRO A 268 14.90 -48.11 -19.36
N THR A 269 14.04 -47.10 -19.62
CA THR A 269 12.69 -47.38 -20.16
C THR A 269 12.22 -46.26 -21.09
N LYS A 270 12.16 -46.59 -22.39
CA LYS A 270 11.49 -45.83 -23.45
C LYS A 270 9.98 -46.06 -23.33
N THR A 271 9.11 -45.10 -23.63
CA THR A 271 8.38 -44.91 -24.92
C THR A 271 7.08 -44.11 -24.60
N PRO A 272 6.20 -43.73 -25.55
CA PRO A 272 6.44 -42.91 -26.75
C PRO A 272 5.28 -41.91 -27.06
N THR A 273 5.47 -41.03 -28.08
CA THR A 273 4.44 -40.37 -28.94
C THR A 273 3.46 -39.37 -28.28
N HIS A 274 3.22 -38.13 -28.76
CA HIS A 274 2.83 -37.75 -30.12
C HIS A 274 2.85 -36.20 -30.35
N LYS A 275 3.38 -35.81 -31.53
CA LYS A 275 3.09 -34.67 -32.47
C LYS A 275 2.25 -33.49 -31.95
N ARG A 276 2.62 -32.21 -32.15
CA ARG A 276 2.99 -31.53 -33.42
C ARG A 276 3.97 -30.37 -33.17
N LYS A 277 5.03 -30.32 -33.98
CA LYS A 277 5.80 -29.09 -34.25
C LYS A 277 5.20 -28.44 -35.50
N VAL A 278 4.85 -27.17 -35.42
CA VAL A 278 4.62 -26.30 -36.58
C VAL A 278 5.88 -25.47 -36.72
N ALA A 279 6.58 -25.64 -37.84
CA ALA A 279 7.69 -24.81 -38.25
C ALA A 279 7.13 -23.61 -39.03
N PHE A 280 7.59 -22.41 -38.68
CA PHE A 280 7.54 -21.25 -39.56
C PHE A 280 8.99 -20.88 -39.83
N ASP A 281 9.55 -21.49 -40.88
CA ASP A 281 10.69 -20.93 -41.59
C ASP A 281 10.14 -19.96 -42.63
N GLY A 282 10.54 -18.69 -42.51
CA GLY A 282 10.33 -17.66 -43.51
C GLY A 282 11.59 -16.81 -43.56
N PRO A 283 12.21 -16.63 -44.74
CA PRO A 283 13.45 -15.88 -44.88
C PRO A 283 13.18 -14.39 -44.75
N ILE A 284 13.93 -13.71 -43.88
CA ILE A 284 13.94 -12.24 -43.79
C ILE A 284 15.19 -11.79 -44.56
N PRO A 285 15.03 -11.02 -45.65
CA PRO A 285 16.17 -10.47 -46.37
C PRO A 285 16.86 -9.39 -45.52
N GLU A 286 18.18 -9.48 -45.51
CA GLU A 286 19.06 -8.37 -45.18
C GLU A 286 18.86 -7.29 -46.24
N GLU A 287 18.44 -6.10 -45.83
CA GLU A 287 18.63 -4.87 -46.59
C GLU A 287 19.25 -3.84 -45.65
N ASP A 288 20.39 -3.35 -46.13
CA ASP A 288 21.31 -2.38 -45.58
C ASP A 288 20.64 -1.03 -45.27
N GLU A 289 21.12 -0.31 -44.25
CA GLU A 289 21.72 1.04 -44.42
C GLU A 289 21.07 1.82 -45.58
N ASP A 290 20.19 2.79 -45.32
CA ASP A 290 20.64 4.18 -45.29
C ASP A 290 19.65 5.13 -44.60
N GLU A 291 20.23 6.25 -44.18
CA GLU A 291 19.67 7.49 -43.68
C GLU A 291 18.43 7.98 -44.47
N GLU A 292 17.33 8.31 -43.79
CA GLU A 292 16.60 9.55 -44.13
C GLU A 292 15.59 9.97 -43.05
N GLU A 293 15.74 11.22 -42.69
CA GLU A 293 14.83 12.11 -41.97
C GLU A 293 13.40 12.05 -42.53
N PHE A 294 12.44 11.58 -41.73
CA PHE A 294 11.01 11.73 -42.05
C PHE A 294 10.28 12.43 -40.91
N ASP A 295 10.20 13.75 -41.05
CA ASP A 295 9.23 14.62 -40.39
C ASP A 295 7.81 14.37 -40.96
N VAL A 296 6.82 15.02 -40.35
CA VAL A 296 5.43 15.18 -40.80
C VAL A 296 4.41 14.25 -40.13
N THR A 297 3.95 14.75 -38.98
CA THR A 297 2.54 14.95 -38.64
C THR A 297 1.51 14.50 -39.71
N ALA A 298 0.93 13.31 -39.53
CA ALA A 298 -0.35 12.98 -40.16
C ALA A 298 -1.19 12.06 -39.25
N THR A 299 -2.26 12.64 -38.71
CA THR A 299 -3.40 11.90 -38.17
C THR A 299 -4.01 11.02 -39.26
N PRO A 300 -4.61 9.87 -38.87
CA PRO A 300 -5.86 9.53 -39.52
C PRO A 300 -6.95 9.19 -38.51
N SER A 301 -7.91 10.11 -38.46
CA SER A 301 -9.31 9.85 -38.17
C SER A 301 -9.80 8.65 -38.98
N LYS A 302 -10.25 7.59 -38.29
CA LYS A 302 -11.07 6.55 -38.92
C LYS A 302 -12.24 6.17 -38.03
N ARG A 303 -13.34 6.89 -38.24
CA ARG A 303 -14.70 6.54 -37.81
C ARG A 303 -14.99 5.09 -38.19
N ARG A 304 -15.04 4.19 -37.20
CA ARG A 304 -15.66 2.87 -37.36
C ARG A 304 -17.17 3.03 -37.17
N LYS A 305 -17.91 3.02 -38.28
CA LYS A 305 -19.36 2.85 -38.30
C LYS A 305 -19.64 1.39 -37.91
N PHE A 306 -20.18 1.14 -36.72
CA PHE A 306 -20.88 -0.11 -36.43
C PHE A 306 -22.37 0.12 -36.68
N SER A 307 -22.82 -0.26 -37.86
CA SER A 307 -24.23 -0.48 -38.16
C SER A 307 -24.61 -1.88 -37.68
N SER A 308 -25.61 -1.92 -36.80
CA SER A 308 -26.35 -3.10 -36.38
C SER A 308 -26.96 -3.86 -37.57
N PRO A 309 -27.23 -5.16 -37.41
CA PRO A 309 -28.52 -5.67 -37.87
C PRO A 309 -29.33 -6.29 -36.72
N VAL A 310 -30.45 -5.63 -36.43
CA VAL A 310 -31.58 -6.15 -35.66
C VAL A 310 -32.19 -7.33 -36.45
N LYS A 311 -32.35 -8.48 -35.78
CA LYS A 311 -33.10 -9.62 -36.31
C LYS A 311 -34.44 -9.69 -35.55
N PRO A 312 -35.59 -9.40 -36.19
CA PRO A 312 -36.91 -9.59 -35.59
C PRO A 312 -37.41 -11.02 -35.84
N PHE A 313 -38.60 -11.32 -35.27
CA PHE A 313 -39.49 -12.49 -35.43
C PHE A 313 -39.54 -13.46 -34.23
N PRO A 314 -40.70 -14.09 -33.98
CA PRO A 314 -41.99 -13.43 -33.72
C PRO A 314 -42.69 -13.98 -32.46
N SER A 315 -43.61 -13.17 -31.96
CA SER A 315 -44.64 -13.53 -30.99
C SER A 315 -45.48 -14.73 -31.44
N SER A 316 -45.62 -15.73 -30.56
CA SER A 316 -46.75 -16.65 -30.54
C SER A 316 -47.26 -16.73 -29.10
N ALA A 317 -48.40 -16.09 -28.89
CA ALA A 317 -49.22 -16.25 -27.71
C ALA A 317 -50.31 -17.27 -28.05
N THR A 318 -50.50 -18.28 -27.21
CA THR A 318 -51.81 -18.92 -27.01
C THR A 318 -51.94 -19.43 -25.57
N PRO A 319 -53.18 -19.55 -25.04
CA PRO A 319 -53.44 -19.60 -23.61
C PRO A 319 -53.94 -20.97 -23.11
N ARG A 320 -53.91 -21.15 -21.78
CA ARG A 320 -54.92 -21.83 -20.94
C ARG A 320 -55.20 -23.32 -21.18
N ALA A 321 -54.84 -24.17 -20.22
CA ALA A 321 -55.72 -25.23 -19.67
C ALA A 321 -55.19 -25.80 -18.35
N SER A 322 -56.11 -25.93 -17.40
CA SER A 322 -55.99 -26.64 -16.13
C SER A 322 -56.25 -28.15 -16.30
N SER A 323 -55.56 -29.01 -15.55
CA SER A 323 -56.06 -30.27 -14.96
C SER A 323 -54.96 -30.83 -14.05
N ARG A 324 -55.10 -30.88 -12.71
CA ARG A 324 -55.81 -31.86 -11.87
C ARG A 324 -55.39 -33.33 -12.04
N LEU A 325 -55.05 -33.91 -10.87
CA LEU A 325 -55.02 -35.34 -10.47
C LEU A 325 -53.89 -36.18 -11.10
N ALA A 326 -53.38 -37.25 -10.51
CA ALA A 326 -53.31 -37.85 -9.17
C ALA A 326 -52.51 -39.16 -9.40
N ASP A 327 -52.02 -39.75 -8.32
CA ASP A 327 -51.59 -41.15 -8.20
C ASP A 327 -50.34 -41.64 -8.96
N ALA A 328 -49.31 -41.93 -8.15
CA ALA A 328 -48.70 -43.26 -8.12
C ALA A 328 -48.19 -43.55 -6.70
N ALA A 329 -48.88 -44.49 -6.04
CA ALA A 329 -48.49 -45.14 -4.80
C ALA A 329 -47.57 -46.35 -5.07
N ALA A 330 -47.07 -46.94 -3.98
CA ALA A 330 -46.29 -48.19 -3.82
C ALA A 330 -44.75 -48.02 -3.89
N ALA A 331 -43.93 -48.54 -2.97
CA ALA A 331 -44.14 -49.36 -1.77
C ALA A 331 -42.82 -49.42 -0.94
N ARG A 332 -42.92 -50.03 0.25
CA ARG A 332 -41.90 -50.39 1.29
C ARG A 332 -41.68 -49.33 2.38
N GLU A 333 -42.28 -49.41 3.56
CA GLU A 333 -42.48 -50.53 4.51
C GLU A 333 -41.15 -51.16 4.95
N VAL A 334 -40.68 -50.82 6.16
CA VAL A 334 -40.29 -51.75 7.25
C VAL A 334 -40.08 -50.95 8.56
N ALA A 335 -40.96 -51.24 9.52
CA ALA A 335 -40.81 -51.35 11.00
C ALA A 335 -40.28 -50.19 11.88
N LEU A 336 -41.21 -49.62 12.67
CA LEU A 336 -41.04 -49.14 14.06
C LEU A 336 -41.13 -50.34 15.05
N PRO A 337 -40.74 -50.21 16.34
CA PRO A 337 -41.67 -49.73 17.39
C PRO A 337 -41.07 -48.77 18.46
N PRO A 338 -41.90 -48.17 19.34
CA PRO A 338 -41.70 -46.86 20.00
C PRO A 338 -41.76 -47.00 21.56
N PRO A 339 -42.38 -46.10 22.39
CA PRO A 339 -42.47 -44.63 22.47
C PRO A 339 -42.10 -44.09 23.89
N PHE A 340 -41.86 -42.78 24.07
CA PHE A 340 -42.25 -42.09 25.32
C PHE A 340 -42.73 -40.65 25.05
N ALA A 341 -43.68 -40.26 25.89
CA ALA A 341 -44.76 -39.30 25.71
C ALA A 341 -44.40 -37.79 25.72
N PRO A 342 -45.33 -36.93 25.27
CA PRO A 342 -45.25 -35.46 25.38
C PRO A 342 -45.77 -34.96 26.73
N SER A 343 -45.27 -33.80 27.19
CA SER A 343 -45.91 -33.05 28.27
C SER A 343 -45.91 -31.55 27.97
N PRO A 344 -47.07 -30.87 28.07
CA PRO A 344 -47.19 -29.41 27.97
C PRO A 344 -47.26 -28.75 29.35
N ALA A 345 -46.55 -27.65 29.54
CA ALA A 345 -46.76 -26.70 30.65
C ALA A 345 -46.49 -25.29 30.10
N ALA A 346 -47.50 -24.46 29.86
CA ALA A 346 -48.15 -23.60 30.84
C ALA A 346 -47.15 -22.65 31.54
N GLY A 347 -47.31 -21.34 31.28
CA GLY A 347 -46.45 -20.25 31.79
C GLY A 347 -46.48 -20.06 33.31
N PRO A 348 -45.93 -18.95 33.85
CA PRO A 348 -46.72 -17.71 33.81
C PRO A 348 -45.91 -16.39 33.77
N SER A 349 -46.65 -15.34 33.38
CA SER A 349 -46.68 -13.99 33.95
C SER A 349 -45.45 -13.06 33.91
N THR A 350 -45.73 -11.88 33.37
CA THR A 350 -44.99 -10.61 33.37
C THR A 350 -44.57 -10.13 34.78
N PRO A 351 -43.63 -9.16 34.88
CA PRO A 351 -44.09 -7.78 34.96
C PRO A 351 -43.25 -6.74 34.18
N ARG A 352 -43.98 -6.02 33.32
CA ARG A 352 -43.92 -4.58 33.03
C ARG A 352 -42.97 -3.76 33.93
N ARG A 353 -41.83 -3.32 33.38
CA ARG A 353 -41.00 -2.25 33.99
C ARG A 353 -41.18 -0.93 33.25
N GLN A 354 -41.42 0.11 34.03
CA GLN A 354 -41.93 1.40 33.63
C GLN A 354 -40.87 2.28 32.97
N ARG A 355 -41.36 3.06 32.00
CA ARG A 355 -40.72 4.17 31.32
C ARG A 355 -40.68 5.37 32.27
N THR A 356 -39.50 5.76 32.73
CA THR A 356 -39.29 7.03 33.46
C THR A 356 -38.38 7.93 32.64
N THR A 357 -39.01 8.91 32.00
CA THR A 357 -38.39 10.15 31.52
C THR A 357 -38.32 11.17 32.67
N PRO A 358 -37.18 11.81 32.95
CA PRO A 358 -37.16 13.05 33.69
C PRO A 358 -37.10 14.25 32.73
N SER A 359 -38.24 14.93 32.67
CA SER A 359 -38.47 16.38 32.64
C SER A 359 -37.25 17.32 32.48
N GLN A 360 -37.36 18.17 31.45
CA GLN A 360 -36.85 19.53 31.42
C GLN A 360 -37.23 20.34 32.67
N PRO A 361 -36.40 21.30 33.05
CA PRO A 361 -36.90 22.59 33.51
C PRO A 361 -36.61 23.70 32.50
N SER A 362 -37.68 24.35 32.05
CA SER A 362 -37.70 25.73 31.57
C SER A 362 -37.55 26.70 32.75
N SER A 363 -36.70 27.72 32.61
CA SER A 363 -36.97 29.14 32.99
C SER A 363 -35.66 29.96 32.85
N THR A 364 -35.58 30.90 31.90
CA THR A 364 -35.75 32.38 32.03
C THR A 364 -34.56 33.14 32.66
N HIS A 365 -33.95 34.03 31.86
CA HIS A 365 -33.92 35.50 32.05
C HIS A 365 -32.62 36.17 31.54
N SER A 366 -32.79 37.43 31.10
CA SER A 366 -31.79 38.51 31.05
C SER A 366 -30.75 38.49 29.91
N SER A 367 -30.46 39.56 29.17
CA SER A 367 -30.84 40.97 29.31
C SER A 367 -30.83 41.69 27.96
N ARG A 368 -31.76 42.63 27.91
CA ARG A 368 -32.01 43.69 26.95
C ARG A 368 -30.89 44.74 26.99
N SER A 369 -30.38 45.17 25.84
CA SER A 369 -29.67 46.44 25.59
C SER A 369 -29.72 46.65 24.07
N VAL A 370 -30.51 47.53 23.45
CA VAL A 370 -30.76 48.98 23.60
C VAL A 370 -29.49 49.82 23.61
N ARG A 371 -28.99 50.18 22.42
CA ARG A 371 -28.89 51.61 22.00
C ARG A 371 -28.28 51.82 20.61
N SER A 372 -28.91 52.76 19.89
CA SER A 372 -28.35 53.83 19.05
C SER A 372 -27.41 53.43 17.89
N ARG A 373 -27.74 53.61 16.61
CA ARG A 373 -28.13 54.83 15.87
C ARG A 373 -27.26 56.05 16.19
N SER A 374 -26.13 56.18 15.47
CA SER A 374 -25.74 57.41 14.75
C SER A 374 -24.34 57.30 14.12
N GLN A 375 -24.22 57.90 12.92
CA GLN A 375 -23.07 58.67 12.43
C GLN A 375 -21.85 57.89 11.89
N THR A 376 -21.68 57.86 10.56
CA THR A 376 -20.81 58.74 9.72
C THR A 376 -19.41 58.19 9.57
N GLY A 377 -18.99 57.90 8.33
CA GLY A 377 -17.59 57.57 8.04
C GLY A 377 -17.39 56.82 6.74
N SER A 378 -17.62 57.51 5.63
CA SER A 378 -16.86 57.45 4.37
C SER A 378 -16.09 56.16 4.02
N ALA A 379 -16.60 55.42 3.02
CA ALA A 379 -15.78 54.55 2.18
C ALA A 379 -15.78 55.10 0.74
N PRO A 380 -14.61 55.16 0.07
CA PRO A 380 -14.45 55.88 -1.18
C PRO A 380 -15.02 55.13 -2.37
N THR A 381 -15.58 55.93 -3.27
CA THR A 381 -16.17 55.57 -4.54
C THR A 381 -15.07 55.24 -5.56
N THR A 382 -15.05 54.02 -6.09
CA THR A 382 -14.35 53.74 -7.36
C THR A 382 -15.36 53.76 -8.50
N ARG A 383 -15.22 54.83 -9.26
CA ARG A 383 -15.86 55.20 -10.51
C ARG A 383 -15.62 54.11 -11.57
N SER A 384 -16.67 53.47 -12.08
CA SER A 384 -16.63 52.87 -13.42
C SER A 384 -17.86 53.30 -14.19
N ARG A 385 -17.56 53.87 -15.35
CA ARG A 385 -18.38 54.69 -16.21
C ARG A 385 -18.66 53.88 -17.48
N ASN A 386 -19.85 54.08 -18.03
CA ASN A 386 -20.35 53.58 -19.32
C ASN A 386 -20.83 52.12 -19.28
N GLY A 387 -22.08 51.78 -19.61
CA GLY A 387 -23.12 52.52 -20.31
C GLY A 387 -23.73 51.60 -21.37
N LYS A 388 -25.03 51.33 -21.27
CA LYS A 388 -26.00 51.39 -22.37
C LYS A 388 -27.31 50.71 -21.95
N GLN A 389 -28.37 51.50 -22.06
CA GLN A 389 -29.76 51.10 -22.03
C GLN A 389 -30.05 49.95 -23.00
N ARG A 390 -30.96 49.05 -22.63
CA ARG A 390 -32.05 48.64 -23.53
C ARG A 390 -33.17 47.87 -22.80
N MET A 391 -34.32 48.53 -22.78
CA MET A 391 -35.70 48.06 -22.97
C MET A 391 -36.19 46.79 -22.27
N SER A 392 -37.19 47.04 -21.42
CA SER A 392 -38.30 46.17 -21.07
C SER A 392 -38.96 45.50 -22.27
N THR A 393 -39.29 44.22 -22.16
CA THR A 393 -40.65 43.68 -22.39
C THR A 393 -40.72 42.21 -21.95
N VAL A 394 -41.94 41.81 -21.63
CA VAL A 394 -42.48 40.44 -21.49
C VAL A 394 -42.31 39.77 -20.13
N ARG A 395 -43.43 39.90 -19.40
CA ARG A 395 -43.91 39.12 -18.27
C ARG A 395 -44.38 37.75 -18.80
N GLU A 396 -43.71 36.69 -18.40
CA GLU A 396 -44.17 35.30 -18.56
C GLU A 396 -43.88 34.48 -17.31
N ASP A 397 -44.60 33.37 -17.20
CA ASP A 397 -45.22 32.84 -15.99
C ASP A 397 -44.32 32.39 -14.83
N GLN A 398 -44.86 32.65 -13.64
CA GLN A 398 -44.30 32.43 -12.33
C GLN A 398 -44.88 31.15 -11.72
N LEU A 399 -44.48 29.96 -12.21
CA LEU A 399 -44.75 28.69 -11.53
C LEU A 399 -43.54 27.74 -11.71
N ASP A 400 -43.08 27.16 -10.59
CA ASP A 400 -42.02 26.14 -10.46
C ASP A 400 -40.53 26.56 -10.49
N ALA A 401 -40.19 27.68 -9.85
CA ALA A 401 -38.79 27.95 -9.47
C ALA A 401 -38.37 27.08 -8.26
N VAL A 402 -37.77 25.92 -8.54
CA VAL A 402 -37.09 25.07 -7.54
C VAL A 402 -36.18 25.95 -6.67
N PRO A 403 -36.28 25.88 -5.32
CA PRO A 403 -35.51 26.75 -4.44
C PRO A 403 -34.02 26.59 -4.73
N ARG A 404 -33.41 27.63 -5.30
CA ARG A 404 -31.97 27.72 -5.57
C ARG A 404 -31.23 27.45 -4.27
N ARG A 405 -30.71 26.23 -4.11
CA ARG A 405 -29.76 25.89 -3.06
C ARG A 405 -28.60 26.85 -3.22
N ARG A 406 -28.40 27.72 -2.23
CA ARG A 406 -27.28 28.66 -2.20
C ARG A 406 -26.01 27.84 -2.39
N CYS A 407 -25.36 27.95 -3.55
CA CYS A 407 -24.02 27.46 -3.77
C CYS A 407 -23.12 28.14 -2.74
N ARG A 408 -22.89 27.48 -1.60
CA ARG A 408 -21.77 27.83 -0.74
C ARG A 408 -20.54 27.34 -1.50
N PRO A 409 -19.59 28.22 -1.86
CA PRO A 409 -18.37 27.80 -2.51
C PRO A 409 -17.69 26.74 -1.64
N VAL A 410 -17.58 25.50 -2.15
CA VAL A 410 -16.98 24.36 -1.44
C VAL A 410 -15.51 24.64 -1.07
N PHE A 411 -14.92 25.68 -1.67
CA PHE A 411 -13.54 26.12 -1.43
C PHE A 411 -13.37 27.19 -0.34
N ALA A 412 -14.45 27.75 0.22
CA ALA A 412 -14.31 28.67 1.36
C ALA A 412 -13.80 27.94 2.62
N ASP A 413 -14.07 26.63 2.74
CA ASP A 413 -13.61 25.80 3.84
C ASP A 413 -12.10 25.54 3.79
N GLN A 414 -11.46 25.51 2.62
CA GLN A 414 -10.01 25.25 2.55
C GLN A 414 -9.18 26.34 3.27
N GLN A 415 -9.64 27.59 3.28
CA GLN A 415 -9.00 28.63 4.08
C GLN A 415 -9.19 28.41 5.58
N GLN A 416 -10.28 27.76 6.01
CA GLN A 416 -10.49 27.39 7.40
C GLN A 416 -9.57 26.24 7.85
N TRP A 417 -9.22 25.31 6.94
CA TRP A 417 -8.23 24.27 7.21
C TRP A 417 -6.78 24.79 7.21
N LEU A 418 -6.49 25.84 6.44
CA LEU A 418 -5.18 26.50 6.42
C LEU A 418 -4.98 27.47 7.58
N LYS A 419 -6.07 27.99 8.16
CA LYS A 419 -6.00 28.83 9.36
C LYS A 419 -5.73 27.90 10.55
N GLY A 420 -4.47 27.81 10.95
CA GLY A 420 -4.04 27.02 12.10
C GLY A 420 -4.95 27.25 13.31
N ASP A 421 -5.17 26.20 14.10
CA ASP A 421 -6.06 26.27 15.24
C ASP A 421 -5.56 27.33 16.24
N SER A 422 -6.30 28.43 16.37
CA SER A 422 -5.97 29.57 17.25
C SER A 422 -5.83 29.19 18.73
N ARG A 423 -6.39 28.03 19.12
CA ARG A 423 -6.20 27.49 20.46
C ARG A 423 -4.82 26.86 20.61
N LEU A 424 -4.40 26.09 19.61
CA LEU A 424 -3.08 25.47 19.58
C LEU A 424 -1.98 26.52 19.52
N GLU A 425 -2.16 27.60 18.76
CA GLU A 425 -1.23 28.75 18.77
C GLU A 425 -1.10 29.38 20.16
N ARG A 426 -2.21 29.55 20.90
CA ARG A 426 -2.18 30.10 22.27
C ARG A 426 -1.44 29.17 23.24
N GLU A 427 -1.60 27.87 23.09
CA GLU A 427 -0.92 26.87 23.92
C GLU A 427 0.57 26.72 23.54
N LEU A 428 0.93 26.88 22.25
CA LEU A 428 2.30 26.73 21.75
C LEU A 428 3.16 27.98 21.95
N LYS A 429 2.56 29.18 21.95
CA LYS A 429 3.29 30.46 22.01
C LYS A 429 4.26 30.56 23.20
N PRO A 430 3.90 30.20 24.45
CA PRO A 430 4.84 30.23 25.57
C PRO A 430 6.05 29.30 25.37
N TRP A 431 5.85 28.15 24.70
CA TRP A 431 6.93 27.21 24.39
C TRP A 431 7.85 27.77 23.30
N GLN A 432 7.29 28.43 22.30
CA GLN A 432 8.05 29.07 21.24
C GLN A 432 8.89 30.24 21.79
N ASP A 433 8.32 31.07 22.67
CA ASP A 433 9.04 32.16 23.33
C ASP A 433 10.18 31.63 24.21
N LYS A 434 9.91 30.57 25.00
CA LYS A 434 10.93 29.89 25.81
C LYS A 434 12.03 29.26 24.96
N TRP A 435 11.68 28.69 23.81
CA TRP A 435 12.65 28.13 22.88
C TRP A 435 13.53 29.22 22.26
N GLN A 436 12.95 30.35 21.85
CA GLN A 436 13.71 31.49 21.35
C GLN A 436 14.66 32.07 22.41
N GLU A 437 14.23 32.14 23.67
CA GLU A 437 15.10 32.53 24.80
C GLU A 437 16.31 31.59 24.93
N LEU A 438 16.08 30.26 24.86
CA LEU A 438 17.16 29.27 24.92
C LEU A 438 18.13 29.39 23.74
N VAL A 439 17.61 29.60 22.52
CA VAL A 439 18.45 29.83 21.33
C VAL A 439 19.25 31.11 21.47
N ARG A 440 18.65 32.19 22.00
CA ARG A 440 19.36 33.46 22.23
C ARG A 440 20.48 33.29 23.26
N ARG A 441 20.21 32.59 24.36
CA ARG A 441 21.23 32.26 25.39
C ARG A 441 22.35 31.37 24.86
N ALA A 442 22.04 30.52 23.89
CA ALA A 442 23.02 29.68 23.20
C ALA A 442 23.79 30.42 22.08
N GLY A 443 23.66 31.74 21.95
CA GLY A 443 24.33 32.53 20.92
C GLY A 443 23.80 32.26 19.51
N GLY A 444 22.53 31.84 19.38
CA GLY A 444 21.91 31.48 18.11
C GLY A 444 22.08 30.01 17.70
N ASP A 445 22.85 29.22 18.45
CA ASP A 445 23.07 27.79 18.15
C ASP A 445 21.90 26.92 18.65
N VAL A 446 21.10 26.45 17.70
CA VAL A 446 19.90 25.63 17.94
C VAL A 446 20.23 24.29 18.61
N TRP A 447 21.40 23.70 18.32
CA TRP A 447 21.79 22.41 18.89
C TRP A 447 22.24 22.51 20.34
N LYS A 448 22.95 23.60 20.68
CA LYS A 448 23.27 23.91 22.08
C LYS A 448 22.02 24.21 22.90
N ALA A 449 21.05 24.93 22.33
CA ALA A 449 19.76 25.18 22.97
C ALA A 449 18.97 23.88 23.22
N ALA A 450 18.98 22.94 22.26
CA ALA A 450 18.36 21.63 22.40
C ALA A 450 19.00 20.80 23.52
N ALA A 451 20.33 20.78 23.59
CA ALA A 451 21.07 20.08 24.63
C ALA A 451 20.76 20.65 26.02
N ALA A 452 20.71 21.98 26.15
CA ALA A 452 20.35 22.67 27.39
C ALA A 452 18.90 22.36 27.82
N ALA A 453 17.95 22.29 26.88
CA ALA A 453 16.57 21.92 27.17
C ALA A 453 16.43 20.47 27.67
N ALA A 454 17.25 19.54 27.14
CA ALA A 454 17.25 18.15 27.56
C ALA A 454 17.81 17.96 28.98
N THR A 455 18.84 18.72 29.36
CA THR A 455 19.44 18.64 30.69
C THR A 455 18.52 19.13 31.81
N VAL A 456 17.65 20.12 31.54
CA VAL A 456 16.70 20.65 32.53
C VAL A 456 15.65 19.60 32.94
N LYS A 457 15.39 18.61 32.08
CA LYS A 457 14.38 17.57 32.32
C LYS A 457 14.88 16.40 33.18
N VAL A 458 16.18 16.35 33.49
CA VAL A 458 16.79 15.29 34.33
C VAL A 458 16.95 15.76 35.78
N ALA A 459 16.84 17.08 36.03
CA ALA A 459 17.01 17.69 37.35
C ALA A 459 15.68 18.02 38.06
N ALA A 460 14.54 17.75 37.41
CA ALA A 460 13.18 17.89 37.95
C ALA A 460 12.47 16.54 37.84
#